data_AF-A0A1X0U146-F1
#
_entry.id   AF-A0A1X0U146-F1
#
_cell.length_a   1.000
_cell.length_b   1.000
_cell.length_c   1.000
_cell.angle_alpha   90.00
_cell.angle_beta   90.00
_cell.angle_gamma   90.00
#
_symmetry.space_group_name_H-M   'P 1'
#
loop_
_entity.id
_entity.type
_entity.pdbx_description
1 polymer ?
#
loop_
_entity_poly.entity_id
_entity_poly.type
_entity_poly.pdbx_seq_one_letter_code
_entity_poly.pdbx_strand_id
1 'polypeptide(L)'
;MPKISSRRHFLATTALLAASAILPTFAHTSPTKGQNQTNLKKMIKNIVLAHGAFADGSCYAEVIRHLQEAGINAVAVQNPPTPLVADA
;
A
#
# COMPACT_ATOMS: atom_id res chain seq x y z
N MET A 1 32.52 5.01 17.11
CA MET A 1 31.24 5.69 17.44
C MET A 1 30.07 4.84 16.98
N PRO A 2 29.33 4.21 17.90
CA PRO A 2 27.98 3.74 17.62
C PRO A 2 27.00 4.21 18.72
N LYS A 3 26.04 5.08 18.36
CA LYS A 3 24.93 5.49 19.23
C LYS A 3 23.78 4.49 19.02
N ILE A 4 23.79 3.40 19.78
CA ILE A 4 22.61 2.54 19.93
C ILE A 4 21.84 3.06 21.14
N SER A 5 20.84 3.90 20.90
CA SER A 5 19.89 4.31 21.93
C SER A 5 18.58 3.57 21.75
N SER A 6 18.44 2.58 22.63
CA SER A 6 17.22 1.93 23.09
C SER A 6 16.12 2.95 23.40
N ARG A 7 15.08 3.02 22.56
CA ARG A 7 13.86 3.80 22.85
C ARG A 7 12.96 3.03 23.82
N ARG A 8 13.47 2.79 25.03
CA ARG A 8 12.67 2.38 26.18
C ARG A 8 12.21 3.66 26.90
N HIS A 9 11.21 4.32 26.36
CA HIS A 9 10.37 5.20 27.17
C HIS A 9 9.15 4.37 27.58
N PHE A 10 9.36 3.60 28.65
CA PHE A 10 8.34 2.83 29.35
C PHE A 10 8.24 3.44 30.75
N LEU A 11 7.42 4.48 30.90
CA LEU A 11 6.96 5.05 32.17
C LEU A 11 5.61 5.71 31.86
N ALA A 12 4.48 5.01 31.97
CA ALA A 12 3.72 4.80 33.21
C ALA A 12 3.39 6.13 33.91
N THR A 13 2.16 6.64 33.72
CA THR A 13 1.62 7.73 34.54
C THR A 13 0.10 7.53 34.73
N THR A 14 -0.21 6.92 35.87
CA THR A 14 -1.38 7.04 36.79
C THR A 14 -2.75 7.53 36.31
N ALA A 15 -3.77 6.75 36.68
CA ALA A 15 -5.21 6.97 36.51
C ALA A 15 -5.84 7.91 37.55
N LEU A 16 -6.98 8.53 37.22
CA LEU A 16 -8.02 8.89 38.20
C LEU A 16 -9.43 8.82 37.56
N LEU A 17 -10.36 8.17 38.28
CA LEU A 17 -11.73 7.80 37.92
C LEU A 17 -12.72 8.99 37.81
N ALA A 18 -13.70 8.89 36.90
CA ALA A 18 -15.04 9.45 37.05
C ALA A 18 -16.08 8.59 36.29
N ALA A 19 -17.30 8.52 36.83
CA ALA A 19 -18.27 7.44 36.65
C ALA A 19 -19.23 7.57 35.45
N SER A 20 -19.81 6.41 35.09
CA SER A 20 -21.13 6.16 34.48
C SER A 20 -21.50 6.78 33.13
N ALA A 21 -21.46 5.95 32.08
CA ALA A 21 -22.57 5.71 31.16
C ALA A 21 -22.26 4.47 30.32
N ILE A 22 -23.17 3.49 30.32
CA ILE A 22 -23.08 2.32 29.44
C ILE A 22 -23.29 2.81 28.01
N LEU A 23 -22.21 2.86 27.24
CA LEU A 23 -22.23 2.95 25.78
C LEU A 23 -21.30 1.84 25.26
N PRO A 24 -21.71 1.08 24.24
CA PRO A 24 -20.97 -0.08 23.77
C PRO A 24 -19.55 0.34 23.39
N THR A 25 -18.60 -0.35 23.99
CA THR A 25 -17.20 -0.37 23.62
C THR A 25 -17.10 -0.60 22.11
N PHE A 26 -16.77 0.43 21.34
CA PHE A 26 -16.15 0.24 20.03
C PHE A 26 -14.76 -0.34 20.28
N ALA A 27 -14.72 -1.64 20.60
CA ALA A 27 -13.53 -2.43 20.51
C ALA A 27 -13.17 -2.51 19.03
N HIS A 28 -12.40 -1.54 18.55
CA HIS A 28 -11.66 -1.67 17.28
C HIS A 28 -10.56 -2.72 17.50
N THR A 29 -10.96 -3.97 17.64
CA THR A 29 -10.09 -5.10 17.32
C THR A 29 -9.89 -5.02 15.82
N SER A 30 -8.80 -4.39 15.38
CA SER A 30 -8.36 -4.56 14.00
C SER A 30 -8.16 -6.06 13.80
N PRO A 31 -8.89 -6.71 12.88
CA PRO A 31 -8.58 -8.08 12.57
C PRO A 31 -7.14 -8.10 12.06
N THR A 32 -6.29 -8.84 12.76
CA THR A 32 -5.05 -9.39 12.22
C THR A 32 -5.42 -10.13 10.93
N LYS A 33 -5.37 -9.44 9.79
CA LYS A 33 -5.30 -10.09 8.47
C LYS A 33 -3.84 -10.31 8.11
N GLY A 34 -3.11 -10.92 9.05
CA GLY A 34 -1.92 -11.66 8.72
C GLY A 34 -2.34 -12.96 8.06
N GLN A 35 -1.63 -13.35 7.01
CA GLN A 35 -1.60 -14.71 6.46
C GLN A 35 -2.71 -15.08 5.47
N ASN A 36 -2.79 -14.36 4.34
CA ASN A 36 -3.21 -14.99 3.08
C ASN A 36 -2.59 -14.36 1.82
N GLN A 37 -1.39 -13.79 1.93
CA GLN A 37 -0.64 -13.27 0.76
C GLN A 37 0.39 -14.26 0.20
N THR A 38 0.43 -15.50 0.72
CA THR A 38 1.44 -16.49 0.30
C THR A 38 0.94 -17.44 -0.80
N ASN A 39 -0.37 -17.46 -1.10
CA ASN A 39 -0.95 -18.37 -2.10
C ASN A 39 -1.41 -17.70 -3.42
N LEU A 40 -1.43 -16.37 -3.50
CA LEU A 40 -1.67 -15.67 -4.77
C LEU A 40 -0.41 -15.59 -5.66
N LYS A 41 0.77 -15.88 -5.08
CA LYS A 41 2.10 -15.79 -5.72
C LYS A 41 2.27 -16.69 -6.95
N LYS A 42 1.30 -17.54 -7.29
CA LYS A 42 1.42 -18.53 -8.38
C LYS A 42 0.39 -18.42 -9.50
N MET A 43 -0.56 -17.48 -9.45
CA MET A 43 -1.67 -17.48 -10.44
C MET A 43 -1.64 -16.33 -11.43
N ILE A 44 -1.12 -15.15 -11.06
CA ILE A 44 -1.09 -14.00 -11.97
C ILE A 44 0.11 -14.14 -12.89
N LYS A 45 -0.16 -14.44 -14.17
CA LYS A 45 0.86 -14.56 -15.21
C LYS A 45 1.05 -13.26 -15.99
N ASN A 46 0.00 -12.43 -16.06
CA ASN A 46 -0.04 -11.25 -16.92
C ASN A 46 -0.54 -10.02 -16.14
N ILE A 47 0.15 -8.90 -16.29
CA ILE A 47 -0.19 -7.61 -15.71
C ILE A 47 -0.20 -6.56 -16.82
N VAL A 48 -1.26 -5.76 -16.85
CA VAL A 48 -1.43 -4.63 -17.75
C VAL A 48 -1.40 -3.36 -16.92
N LEU A 49 -0.49 -2.45 -17.22
CA LEU A 49 -0.30 -1.18 -16.51
C LEU A 49 -0.86 -0.04 -17.37
N ALA A 50 -1.74 0.77 -16.79
CA ALA A 50 -2.30 1.96 -17.43
C ALA A 50 -1.81 3.20 -16.68
N HIS A 51 -1.28 4.17 -17.41
CA HIS A 51 -0.79 5.42 -16.83
C HIS A 51 -1.93 6.38 -16.51
N GLY A 52 -1.66 7.33 -15.61
CA GLY A 52 -2.59 8.43 -15.32
C GLY A 52 -2.57 9.52 -16.40
N ALA A 53 -3.39 10.55 -16.19
CA ALA A 53 -3.36 11.75 -17.04
C ALA A 53 -1.95 12.39 -17.03
N PHE A 54 -1.56 12.98 -18.17
CA PHE A 54 -0.27 13.66 -18.37
C PHE A 54 1.00 12.78 -18.23
N ALA A 55 0.84 11.46 -18.09
CA ALA A 55 1.93 10.50 -18.13
C ALA A 55 1.84 9.64 -19.40
N ASP A 56 2.86 8.80 -19.62
CA ASP A 56 2.85 7.74 -20.61
C ASP A 56 3.25 6.41 -19.95
N GLY A 57 3.26 5.31 -20.71
CA GLY A 57 3.65 4.00 -20.19
C GLY A 57 5.10 3.89 -19.69
N SER A 58 5.98 4.86 -19.99
CA SER A 58 7.38 4.82 -19.57
C SER A 58 7.56 5.01 -18.07
N CYS A 59 6.57 5.60 -17.38
CA CYS A 59 6.61 5.77 -15.91
C CYS A 59 6.67 4.44 -15.15
N TYR A 60 6.34 3.33 -15.82
CA TYR A 60 6.40 1.98 -15.26
C TYR A 60 7.65 1.19 -15.66
N ALA A 61 8.64 1.79 -16.31
CA ALA A 61 9.82 1.06 -16.82
C ALA A 61 10.52 0.22 -15.74
N GLU A 62 10.76 0.78 -14.56
CA GLU A 62 11.39 0.06 -13.45
C GLU A 62 10.46 -1.04 -12.89
N VAL A 63 9.16 -0.76 -12.76
CA VAL A 63 8.16 -1.73 -12.29
C VAL A 63 8.08 -2.93 -13.23
N ILE A 64 8.06 -2.70 -14.54
CA ILE A 64 8.04 -3.76 -15.56
C ILE A 64 9.28 -4.65 -15.42
N ARG A 65 10.47 -4.05 -15.22
CA ARG A 65 11.71 -4.82 -14.98
C ARG A 65 11.57 -5.75 -13.77
N HIS A 66 11.11 -5.24 -12.64
CA HIS A 66 10.92 -6.06 -11.42
C HIS A 66 9.90 -7.18 -11.61
N LEU A 67 8.80 -6.92 -12.32
CA LEU A 67 7.77 -7.92 -12.59
C LEU A 67 8.28 -9.03 -13.53
N GLN A 68 9.04 -8.65 -14.55
CA GLN A 68 9.67 -9.61 -15.46
C GLN A 68 10.74 -10.46 -14.75
N GLU A 69 11.55 -9.87 -13.86
CA GLU A 69 12.48 -10.62 -12.99
C GLU A 69 11.77 -11.62 -12.08
N ALA A 70 10.53 -11.32 -11.68
CA ALA A 70 9.68 -12.23 -10.92
C ALA A 70 8.97 -13.30 -11.80
N GLY A 71 9.24 -13.34 -13.11
CA GLY A 71 8.63 -14.28 -14.05
C GLY A 71 7.18 -13.95 -14.44
N ILE A 72 6.77 -12.68 -14.28
CA ILE A 72 5.44 -12.19 -14.61
C ILE A 72 5.51 -11.40 -15.91
N ASN A 73 4.61 -11.70 -16.86
CA ASN A 73 4.48 -10.91 -18.08
C ASN A 73 3.84 -9.56 -17.73
N ALA A 74 4.52 -8.46 -18.04
CA ALA A 74 4.03 -7.10 -17.78
C ALA A 74 4.14 -6.24 -19.02
N VAL A 75 3.08 -5.48 -19.32
CA VAL A 75 3.02 -4.53 -20.44
C VAL A 75 2.37 -3.22 -19.96
N ALA A 76 2.97 -2.09 -20.32
CA ALA A 76 2.32 -0.78 -20.18
C ALA A 76 1.55 -0.45 -21.47
N VAL A 77 0.27 -0.13 -21.32
CA VAL A 77 -0.57 0.31 -22.43
C VAL A 77 -0.31 1.78 -22.70
N GLN A 78 -0.01 2.11 -23.95
CA GLN A 78 -0.01 3.49 -24.41
C GLN A 78 -1.43 3.86 -24.80
N ASN A 79 -2.14 4.54 -23.92
CA ASN A 79 -3.41 5.17 -24.29
C ASN A 79 -3.08 6.51 -24.94
N PRO A 80 -3.49 6.79 -26.19
CA PRO A 80 -3.21 8.06 -26.84
C PRO A 80 -3.63 9.22 -25.92
N PRO A 81 -2.74 10.20 -25.66
CA PRO A 81 -3.10 11.32 -24.81
C PRO A 81 -4.29 12.06 -25.43
N THR A 82 -5.37 12.21 -24.68
CA THR A 82 -6.49 13.06 -25.08
C THR A 82 -6.00 14.51 -25.09
N PRO A 83 -6.13 15.23 -26.22
CA PRO A 83 -5.70 16.62 -26.27
C PRO A 83 -6.53 17.44 -25.27
N LEU A 84 -5.84 18.30 -24.53
CA LEU A 84 -6.38 19.33 -23.64
C LEU A 84 -7.43 20.27 -24.28
N VAL A 85 -7.60 20.23 -25.61
CA VAL A 85 -8.65 20.96 -26.34
C VAL A 85 -10.02 20.31 -26.19
N ALA A 86 -10.10 19.07 -25.69
CA ALA A 86 -11.36 18.36 -25.48
C ALA A 86 -12.18 18.90 -24.28
N ASP A 87 -11.63 19.82 -23.48
CA ASP A 87 -12.27 20.44 -22.31
C ASP A 87 -12.62 21.93 -22.53
N ALA A 88 -12.56 22.42 -23.78
CA ALA A 88 -12.87 23.81 -24.17
C ALA A 88 -14.24 23.95 -24.85
#